data_AF-M1G107-F1
#
_entry.id   AF-M1G107-F1
#
_cell.length_a   1.000
_cell.length_b   1.000
_cell.length_c   1.000
_cell.angle_alpha   90.00
_cell.angle_beta   90.00
_cell.angle_gamma   90.00
#
_symmetry.space_group_name_H-M   'P 1'
#
loop_
_entity.id
_entity.type
_entity.pdbx_description
1 polymer ?
#
loop_
_entity_poly.entity_id
_entity_poly.type
_entity_poly.pdbx_seq_one_letter_code
_entity_poly.pdbx_strand_id
1 'polypeptide(L)'
;ISDIFNLSPLRIAKASNIEAEDKKLIPDQLLLVPVTCGCTKNHSFANITYSIKQGDNFFILSITSYQNLTNYLEFKNFNPNLSPTLLPLDTKVSVPLFCKCPSKNQLNKGIKYLITYVWQDNDNVTLVSSKFGASQVEMLAENNHNFTASTNRSVLIPVTSLPKLDQPSSNGRKSSSQNLALIIGISLGSAFFILVLTLSLVYVYCLKMKRLNRST
;
A
#
# COMPACT_ATOMS: atom_id res chain seq x y z
N ILE A 1 12.70 4.07 0.06
CA ILE A 1 12.06 3.62 1.32
C ILE A 1 12.95 3.98 2.51
N SER A 2 14.22 3.57 2.52
CA SER A 2 15.24 4.03 3.50
C SER A 2 15.12 5.50 3.89
N ASP A 3 15.06 6.38 2.89
CA ASP A 3 15.11 7.83 3.08
C ASP A 3 13.88 8.38 3.81
N ILE A 4 12.69 7.87 3.49
CA ILE A 4 11.45 8.33 4.15
C ILE A 4 11.36 7.82 5.59
N PHE A 5 11.96 6.67 5.90
CA PHE A 5 12.01 6.13 7.26
C PHE A 5 13.26 6.57 8.04
N ASN A 6 14.17 7.34 7.43
CA ASN A 6 15.46 7.71 8.00
C ASN A 6 16.25 6.48 8.53
N LEU A 7 16.29 5.41 7.72
CA LEU A 7 16.98 4.16 8.04
C LEU A 7 17.95 3.77 6.92
N SER A 8 18.97 2.98 7.24
CA SER A 8 19.83 2.39 6.21
C SER A 8 19.10 1.27 5.45
N PRO A 9 19.32 1.11 4.13
CA PRO A 9 18.75 0.01 3.35
C PRO A 9 19.10 -1.37 3.96
N LEU A 10 20.35 -1.55 4.42
CA LEU A 10 20.79 -2.77 5.12
C LEU A 10 19.90 -3.15 6.32
N ARG A 11 19.42 -2.18 7.11
CA ARG A 11 18.55 -2.47 8.26
C ARG A 11 17.20 -3.02 7.82
N ILE A 12 16.63 -2.46 6.75
CA ILE A 12 15.36 -2.91 6.16
C ILE A 12 15.55 -4.29 5.51
N ALA A 13 16.64 -4.48 4.77
CA ALA A 13 16.96 -5.76 4.12
C ALA A 13 17.10 -6.90 5.13
N LYS A 14 17.92 -6.69 6.19
CA LYS A 14 18.08 -7.67 7.28
C LYS A 14 16.76 -7.98 7.99
N ALA A 15 15.97 -6.95 8.30
CA ALA A 15 14.67 -7.15 8.94
C ALA A 15 13.70 -7.92 8.03
N SER A 16 13.81 -7.76 6.71
CA SER A 16 12.91 -8.38 5.73
C SER A 16 13.44 -9.70 5.15
N ASN A 17 14.52 -10.28 5.69
CA ASN A 17 15.14 -11.51 5.18
C ASN A 17 15.61 -11.40 3.71
N ILE A 18 16.16 -10.23 3.34
CA ILE A 18 16.76 -10.00 2.03
C ILE A 18 18.28 -10.08 2.19
N GLU A 19 18.88 -11.08 1.55
CA GLU A 19 20.32 -11.41 1.65
C GLU A 19 21.24 -10.32 1.05
N ALA A 20 20.83 -9.69 -0.06
CA ALA A 20 21.62 -8.70 -0.77
C ALA A 20 20.99 -7.31 -0.67
N GLU A 21 21.74 -6.33 -0.16
CA GLU A 21 21.27 -4.95 0.05
C GLU A 21 20.91 -4.25 -1.27
N ASP A 22 21.57 -4.62 -2.37
CA ASP A 22 21.38 -4.11 -3.73
C ASP A 22 20.33 -4.90 -4.52
N LYS A 23 19.69 -5.92 -3.93
CA LYS A 23 18.62 -6.66 -4.60
C LYS A 23 17.49 -5.70 -4.93
N LYS A 24 17.22 -5.54 -6.23
CA LYS A 24 16.12 -4.72 -6.71
C LYS A 24 14.79 -5.23 -6.16
N LEU A 25 14.10 -4.38 -5.43
CA LEU A 25 12.75 -4.63 -4.95
C LEU A 25 11.77 -4.69 -6.13
N ILE A 26 10.73 -5.49 -5.99
CA ILE A 26 9.62 -5.53 -6.94
C ILE A 26 8.39 -4.79 -6.37
N PRO A 27 7.47 -4.31 -7.21
CA PRO A 27 6.22 -3.72 -6.74
C PRO A 27 5.45 -4.66 -5.81
N ASP A 28 4.76 -4.08 -4.82
CA ASP A 28 3.93 -4.76 -3.82
C ASP A 28 4.67 -5.79 -2.94
N GLN A 29 6.01 -5.73 -2.94
CA GLN A 29 6.84 -6.51 -2.03
C GLN A 29 6.70 -5.99 -0.59
N LEU A 30 6.26 -6.86 0.31
CA LEU A 30 6.15 -6.55 1.73
C LEU A 30 7.54 -6.50 2.38
N LEU A 31 7.80 -5.43 3.13
CA LEU A 31 9.04 -5.21 3.85
C LEU A 31 8.77 -4.95 5.33
N LEU A 32 9.68 -5.40 6.18
CA LEU A 32 9.74 -5.04 7.59
C LEU A 32 10.66 -3.84 7.75
N VAL A 33 10.11 -2.75 8.26
CA VAL A 33 10.84 -1.51 8.52
C VAL A 33 11.05 -1.38 10.03
N PRO A 34 12.27 -1.64 10.54
CA PRO A 34 12.52 -1.69 11.98
C PRO A 34 12.61 -0.28 12.57
N VAL A 35 11.55 0.15 13.25
CA VAL A 35 11.48 1.45 13.93
C VAL A 35 11.53 1.29 15.45
N THR A 36 11.99 2.32 16.15
CA THR A 36 11.97 2.37 17.62
C THR A 36 10.68 3.03 18.08
N CYS A 37 9.82 2.26 18.75
CA CYS A 37 8.55 2.76 19.26
C CYS A 37 8.77 3.50 20.59
N GLY A 38 8.36 4.76 20.66
CA GLY A 38 8.28 5.51 21.91
C GLY A 38 6.91 5.31 22.54
N CYS A 39 6.87 4.74 23.74
CA CYS A 39 5.62 4.44 24.44
C CYS A 39 5.52 5.21 25.74
N THR A 40 4.42 5.96 25.87
CA THR A 40 3.99 6.63 27.10
C THR A 40 2.69 6.00 27.59
N LYS A 41 2.15 6.45 28.72
CA LYS A 41 0.88 5.91 29.26
C LYS A 41 -0.29 6.06 28.29
N ASN A 42 -0.32 7.13 27.49
CA ASN A 42 -1.49 7.48 26.67
C ASN A 42 -1.23 7.36 25.15
N HIS A 43 0.03 7.35 24.73
CA HIS A 43 0.40 7.41 23.31
C HIS A 43 1.60 6.52 23.01
N SER A 44 1.60 5.89 21.84
CA SER A 44 2.70 5.08 21.33
C SER A 44 2.93 5.41 19.86
N PHE A 45 4.09 5.98 19.56
CA PHE A 45 4.47 6.38 18.20
C PHE A 45 5.97 6.20 17.98
N ALA A 46 6.35 5.87 16.75
CA ALA A 46 7.72 6.00 16.30
C ALA A 46 7.85 7.33 15.55
N ASN A 47 8.73 8.19 16.04
CA ASN A 47 8.95 9.50 15.45
C ASN A 47 10.06 9.42 14.41
N ILE A 48 9.73 9.80 13.17
CA ILE A 48 10.68 9.91 12.07
C ILE A 48 10.70 11.35 11.57
N THR A 49 11.89 11.90 11.38
CA THR A 49 12.05 13.22 10.77
C THR A 49 12.11 13.10 9.25
N TYR A 50 11.26 13.85 8.55
CA TYR A 50 11.21 13.89 7.09
C TYR A 50 11.36 15.32 6.58
N SER A 51 12.07 15.51 5.46
CA SER A 51 12.16 16.80 4.76
C SER A 51 11.10 16.89 3.68
N ILE A 52 10.27 17.91 3.75
CA ILE A 52 9.23 18.19 2.76
C ILE A 52 9.83 18.37 1.36
N LYS A 53 9.21 17.70 0.39
CA LYS A 53 9.51 17.80 -1.04
C LYS A 53 8.37 18.50 -1.77
N GLN A 54 8.64 18.87 -3.01
CA GLN A 54 7.64 19.52 -3.86
C GLN A 54 6.41 18.63 -4.04
N GLY A 55 5.23 19.20 -3.77
CA GLY A 55 3.95 18.49 -3.88
C GLY A 55 3.53 17.73 -2.62
N ASP A 56 4.37 17.68 -1.59
CA ASP A 56 4.00 17.05 -0.32
C ASP A 56 2.94 17.87 0.42
N ASN A 57 2.01 17.14 1.04
CA ASN A 57 1.13 17.64 2.08
C ASN A 57 0.85 16.50 3.07
N PHE A 58 0.30 16.80 4.25
CA PHE A 58 0.11 15.79 5.29
C PHE A 58 -0.82 14.64 4.87
N PHE A 59 -1.80 14.91 4.01
CA PHE A 59 -2.71 13.88 3.50
C PHE A 59 -1.97 12.91 2.55
N ILE A 60 -1.29 13.43 1.53
CA ILE A 60 -0.50 12.65 0.57
C ILE A 60 0.59 11.86 1.27
N LEU A 61 1.32 12.49 2.20
CA LEU A 61 2.35 11.80 2.98
C LEU A 61 1.75 10.63 3.75
N SER A 62 0.62 10.82 4.43
CA SER A 62 0.01 9.77 5.25
C SER A 62 -0.47 8.55 4.44
N ILE A 63 -1.13 8.78 3.30
CA ILE A 63 -1.80 7.70 2.54
C ILE A 63 -0.88 7.12 1.47
N THR A 64 -0.07 7.93 0.81
CA THR A 64 0.76 7.49 -0.31
C THR A 64 2.18 7.16 0.14
N SER A 65 2.87 8.10 0.80
CA SER A 65 4.29 7.89 1.15
C SER A 65 4.47 6.91 2.31
N TYR A 66 3.63 7.01 3.34
CA TYR A 66 3.65 6.13 4.52
C TYR A 66 2.55 5.06 4.50
N GLN A 67 1.79 4.96 3.41
CA GLN A 67 0.87 3.84 3.15
C GLN A 67 -0.10 3.53 4.31
N ASN A 68 -0.66 4.55 4.98
CA ASN A 68 -1.56 4.41 6.14
C ASN A 68 -0.91 3.84 7.43
N LEU A 69 0.42 3.84 7.53
CA LEU A 69 1.15 3.58 8.80
C LEU A 69 1.11 4.78 9.77
N THR A 70 0.51 5.88 9.34
CA THR A 70 0.15 7.07 10.11
C THR A 70 -1.14 7.65 9.52
N ASN A 71 -1.65 8.75 10.04
CA ASN A 71 -2.81 9.43 9.46
C ASN A 71 -2.61 10.96 9.44
N TYR A 72 -3.46 11.63 8.66
CA TYR A 72 -3.48 13.08 8.53
C TYR A 72 -3.62 13.83 9.87
N LEU A 73 -4.44 13.30 10.79
CA LEU A 73 -4.69 13.94 12.08
C LEU A 73 -3.44 13.93 12.97
N GLU A 74 -2.72 12.81 13.02
CA GLU A 74 -1.48 12.71 13.78
C GLU A 74 -0.39 13.61 13.21
N PHE A 75 -0.30 13.71 11.88
CA PHE A 75 0.59 14.69 11.25
C PHE A 75 0.32 16.12 11.74
N LYS A 76 -0.95 16.53 11.83
CA LYS A 76 -1.32 17.85 12.37
C LYS A 76 -0.94 17.98 13.84
N ASN A 77 -1.24 16.96 14.65
CA ASN A 77 -0.98 16.98 16.09
C ASN A 77 0.52 17.08 16.41
N PHE A 78 1.35 16.38 15.65
CA PHE A 78 2.81 16.39 15.83
C PHE A 78 3.49 17.60 15.19
N ASN A 79 2.80 18.35 14.32
CA ASN A 79 3.34 19.53 13.66
C ASN A 79 2.36 20.72 13.75
N PRO A 80 1.99 21.16 14.96
CA PRO A 80 0.89 22.11 15.17
C PRO A 80 1.14 23.50 14.57
N ASN A 81 2.40 23.84 14.33
CA ASN A 81 2.83 25.16 13.82
C ASN A 81 2.95 25.20 12.29
N LEU A 82 2.65 24.11 11.58
CA LEU A 82 2.79 24.02 10.13
C LEU A 82 1.43 23.95 9.44
N SER A 83 1.33 24.59 8.28
CA SER A 83 0.15 24.44 7.42
C SER A 83 0.09 23.02 6.85
N PRO A 84 -1.02 22.26 7.00
CA PRO A 84 -1.09 20.88 6.54
C PRO A 84 -1.02 20.71 5.01
N THR A 85 -1.27 21.78 4.25
CA THR A 85 -1.37 21.77 2.78
C THR A 85 -0.31 22.62 2.09
N LEU A 86 0.19 23.67 2.75
CA LEU A 86 1.20 24.58 2.20
C LEU A 86 2.49 24.44 3.00
N LEU A 87 3.27 23.43 2.64
CA LEU A 87 4.52 23.11 3.31
C LEU A 87 5.72 23.65 2.51
N PRO A 88 6.56 24.53 3.08
CA PRO A 88 7.77 24.98 2.41
C PRO A 88 8.74 23.82 2.18
N LEU A 89 9.49 23.86 1.08
CA LEU A 89 10.52 22.86 0.77
C LEU A 89 11.54 22.75 1.90
N ASP A 90 12.09 21.55 2.08
CA ASP A 90 13.11 21.19 3.07
C ASP A 90 12.72 21.36 4.55
N THR A 91 11.52 21.88 4.83
CA THR A 91 10.95 21.92 6.17
C THR A 91 10.99 20.54 6.79
N LYS A 92 11.54 20.44 8.00
CA LYS A 92 11.58 19.19 8.76
C LYS A 92 10.24 19.00 9.46
N VAL A 93 9.59 17.87 9.20
CA VAL A 93 8.35 17.48 9.86
C VAL A 93 8.55 16.20 10.66
N SER A 94 7.82 16.10 11.76
CA SER A 94 7.71 14.89 12.57
C SER A 94 6.65 13.98 11.96
N VAL A 95 7.03 12.76 11.59
CA VAL A 95 6.14 11.72 11.07
C VAL A 95 5.84 10.75 12.21
N PRO A 96 4.62 10.76 12.77
CA PRO A 96 4.24 9.88 13.87
C PRO A 96 3.71 8.55 13.32
N LEU A 97 4.58 7.55 13.19
CA LEU A 97 4.13 6.22 12.80
C LEU A 97 3.42 5.52 13.96
N PHE A 98 2.30 4.87 13.66
CA PHE A 98 1.64 4.01 14.63
C PHE A 98 2.54 2.84 15.01
N CYS A 99 2.65 2.60 16.31
CA CYS A 99 3.32 1.45 16.87
C CYS A 99 2.80 1.22 18.29
N LYS A 100 3.18 0.11 18.91
CA LYS A 100 2.87 -0.16 20.31
C LYS A 100 3.99 -0.98 20.95
N CYS A 101 4.19 -0.78 22.24
CA CYS A 101 5.10 -1.61 23.02
C CYS A 101 4.35 -2.82 23.59
N PRO A 102 4.97 -4.02 23.60
CA PRO A 102 4.39 -5.18 24.26
C PRO A 102 4.05 -4.90 25.72
N SER A 103 2.84 -5.27 26.14
CA SER A 103 2.45 -5.21 27.54
C SER A 103 3.22 -6.24 28.37
N LYS A 104 3.25 -6.08 29.70
CA LYS A 104 3.87 -7.06 30.62
C LYS A 104 3.29 -8.48 30.43
N ASN A 105 1.99 -8.59 30.20
CA ASN A 105 1.34 -9.87 29.95
C ASN A 105 1.82 -10.52 28.64
N GLN A 106 1.97 -9.71 27.57
CA GLN A 106 2.49 -10.19 26.29
C GLN A 106 3.94 -10.64 26.40
N LEU A 107 4.78 -9.87 27.11
CA LEU A 107 6.16 -10.26 27.39
C LEU A 107 6.24 -11.59 28.14
N ASN A 108 5.37 -11.80 29.14
CA ASN A 108 5.30 -13.08 29.87
C ASN A 108 4.89 -14.26 28.97
N LYS A 109 4.12 -14.00 27.91
CA LYS A 109 3.78 -14.98 26.86
C LYS A 109 4.88 -15.11 25.78
N GLY A 110 5.99 -14.40 25.92
CA GLY A 110 7.11 -14.43 24.98
C GLY A 110 6.94 -13.57 23.72
N ILE A 111 5.88 -12.73 23.63
CA ILE A 111 5.72 -11.76 22.54
C ILE A 111 6.78 -10.68 22.70
N LYS A 112 7.63 -10.51 21.68
CA LYS A 112 8.75 -9.57 21.71
C LYS A 112 8.49 -8.33 20.85
N TYR A 113 7.65 -8.47 19.82
CA TYR A 113 7.37 -7.40 18.87
C TYR A 113 5.87 -7.31 18.57
N LEU A 114 5.41 -6.07 18.34
CA LEU A 114 4.09 -5.78 17.77
C LEU A 114 4.32 -5.13 16.40
N ILE A 115 4.06 -5.88 15.33
CA ILE A 115 4.21 -5.36 13.96
C ILE A 115 2.97 -4.55 13.62
N THR A 116 3.15 -3.31 13.19
CA THR A 116 2.06 -2.51 12.62
C THR A 116 1.93 -2.87 11.15
N TYR A 117 0.75 -3.37 10.76
CA TYR A 117 0.47 -3.83 9.41
C TYR A 117 -0.82 -3.19 8.90
N VAL A 118 -0.81 -2.70 7.67
CA VAL A 118 -1.98 -2.09 7.05
C VAL A 118 -2.76 -3.18 6.33
N TRP A 119 -3.99 -3.41 6.77
CA TRP A 119 -4.83 -4.48 6.26
C TRP A 119 -5.20 -4.25 4.78
N GLN A 120 -5.09 -5.29 3.97
CA GLN A 120 -5.39 -5.28 2.53
C GLN A 120 -6.75 -5.90 2.23
N ASP A 121 -7.31 -5.63 1.04
CA ASP A 121 -8.66 -6.07 0.64
C ASP A 121 -8.90 -7.58 0.74
N ASN A 122 -7.87 -8.39 0.48
CA ASN A 122 -7.95 -9.85 0.47
C ASN A 122 -7.38 -10.50 1.74
N ASP A 123 -7.05 -9.70 2.76
CA ASP A 123 -6.53 -10.22 4.01
C ASP A 123 -7.64 -10.85 4.86
N ASN A 124 -7.28 -11.93 5.54
CA ASN A 124 -8.04 -12.49 6.63
C ASN A 124 -7.10 -12.88 7.78
N VAL A 125 -7.68 -13.13 8.95
CA VAL A 125 -6.94 -13.44 10.18
C VAL A 125 -5.99 -14.63 9.98
N THR A 126 -6.45 -15.69 9.32
CA THR A 126 -5.65 -16.89 9.06
C THR A 126 -4.47 -16.61 8.14
N LEU A 127 -4.68 -15.91 7.02
CA LEU A 127 -3.62 -15.58 6.07
C LEU A 127 -2.57 -14.66 6.68
N VAL A 128 -3.00 -13.62 7.38
CA VAL A 128 -2.09 -12.64 7.99
C VAL A 128 -1.32 -13.27 9.16
N SER A 129 -2.00 -13.99 10.05
CA SER A 129 -1.32 -14.68 11.16
C SER A 129 -0.29 -15.69 10.67
N SER A 130 -0.62 -16.49 9.65
CA SER A 130 0.32 -17.42 9.03
C SER A 130 1.52 -16.70 8.42
N LYS A 131 1.28 -15.63 7.65
CA LYS A 131 2.32 -14.79 7.01
C LYS A 131 3.37 -14.27 8.00
N PHE A 132 2.94 -13.92 9.21
CA PHE A 132 3.83 -13.39 10.25
C PHE A 132 4.17 -14.40 11.36
N GLY A 133 3.74 -15.66 11.25
CA GLY A 133 3.92 -16.65 12.32
C GLY A 133 3.31 -16.23 13.66
N ALA A 134 2.20 -15.47 13.63
CA ALA A 134 1.51 -14.95 14.80
C ALA A 134 0.38 -15.89 15.27
N SER A 135 -0.01 -15.79 16.54
CA SER A 135 -1.21 -16.45 17.05
C SER A 135 -2.47 -15.68 16.64
N GLN A 136 -3.45 -16.36 16.04
CA GLN A 136 -4.73 -15.76 15.69
C GLN A 136 -5.46 -15.21 16.93
N VAL A 137 -5.40 -15.94 18.04
CA VAL A 137 -6.04 -15.56 19.31
C VAL A 137 -5.42 -14.28 19.87
N GLU A 138 -4.09 -14.20 19.90
CA GLU A 138 -3.39 -12.99 20.38
C GLU A 138 -3.62 -11.80 19.43
N MET A 139 -3.69 -12.04 18.12
CA MET A 139 -3.96 -10.99 17.13
C MET A 139 -5.39 -10.43 17.26
N LEU A 140 -6.39 -11.30 17.47
CA LEU A 140 -7.77 -10.87 17.74
C LEU A 140 -7.87 -10.09 19.06
N ALA A 141 -7.22 -10.59 20.11
CA ALA A 141 -7.20 -9.94 21.42
C ALA A 141 -6.52 -8.56 21.39
N GLU A 142 -5.42 -8.42 20.63
CA GLU A 142 -4.68 -7.15 20.57
C GLU A 142 -5.45 -6.04 19.83
N ASN A 143 -6.23 -6.39 18.81
CA ASN A 143 -6.92 -5.42 17.95
C ASN A 143 -8.36 -5.15 18.38
N ASN A 144 -8.84 -5.77 19.46
CA ASN A 144 -10.16 -5.53 20.08
C ASN A 144 -11.38 -5.60 19.15
N HIS A 145 -11.28 -6.17 17.94
CA HIS A 145 -12.35 -6.11 16.93
C HIS A 145 -12.32 -7.22 15.87
N ASN A 146 -13.43 -7.33 15.15
CA ASN A 146 -13.60 -8.10 13.92
C ASN A 146 -12.92 -7.38 12.75
N PHE A 147 -12.09 -8.10 11.99
CA PHE A 147 -11.28 -7.53 10.92
C PHE A 147 -12.09 -7.15 9.65
N THR A 148 -13.39 -7.41 9.61
CA THR A 148 -14.30 -7.18 8.46
C THR A 148 -14.32 -5.75 7.90
N ALA A 149 -13.91 -4.74 8.68
CA ALA A 149 -13.83 -3.33 8.23
C ALA A 149 -12.42 -2.73 8.41
N SER A 150 -11.37 -3.55 8.27
CA SER A 150 -9.99 -3.13 8.54
C SER A 150 -9.23 -2.63 7.32
N THR A 151 -9.75 -2.79 6.10
CA THR A 151 -9.05 -2.35 4.87
C THR A 151 -8.49 -0.94 5.01
N ASN A 152 -7.20 -0.77 4.66
CA ASN A 152 -6.43 0.48 4.77
C ASN A 152 -6.25 1.00 6.22
N ARG A 153 -6.57 0.21 7.23
CA ARG A 153 -6.30 0.52 8.64
C ARG A 153 -5.12 -0.29 9.14
N SER A 154 -4.32 0.36 9.97
CA SER A 154 -3.24 -0.26 10.70
C SER A 154 -3.79 -1.19 11.80
N VAL A 155 -3.28 -2.41 11.85
CA VAL A 155 -3.53 -3.41 12.88
C VAL A 155 -2.20 -3.84 13.50
N LEU A 156 -2.25 -4.36 14.73
CA LEU A 156 -1.08 -4.82 15.46
C LEU A 156 -0.99 -6.35 15.42
N ILE A 157 0.18 -6.87 15.06
CA ILE A 157 0.42 -8.31 14.93
C ILE A 157 1.46 -8.72 15.98
N PRO A 158 1.04 -9.39 17.07
CA PRO A 158 1.96 -9.84 18.10
C PRO A 158 2.78 -11.05 17.65
N VAL A 159 4.10 -10.94 17.73
CA VAL A 159 5.04 -12.00 17.34
C VAL A 159 6.12 -12.23 18.41
N THR A 160 6.52 -13.49 18.57
CA THR A 160 7.53 -13.92 19.55
C THR A 160 8.96 -13.79 19.02
N SER A 161 9.11 -13.72 17.70
CA SER A 161 10.36 -13.48 16.98
C SER A 161 10.11 -12.66 15.72
N LEU A 162 11.16 -12.14 15.12
CA LEU A 162 11.06 -11.52 13.79
C LEU A 162 10.58 -12.58 12.79
N PRO A 163 9.51 -12.32 12.01
CA PRO A 163 8.99 -13.30 11.08
C PRO A 163 9.93 -13.46 9.89
N LYS A 164 9.95 -14.68 9.34
CA LYS A 164 10.64 -14.96 8.08
C LYS A 164 9.68 -14.69 6.94
N LEU A 165 9.81 -13.54 6.30
CA LEU A 165 8.97 -13.18 5.17
C LEU A 165 9.42 -13.92 3.91
N ASP A 166 8.47 -14.51 3.20
CA ASP A 166 8.71 -15.06 1.87
C ASP A 166 8.93 -13.92 0.88
N GLN A 167 10.20 -13.65 0.58
CA GLN A 167 10.57 -12.61 -0.37
C GLN A 167 10.39 -13.11 -1.79
N PRO A 168 9.69 -12.36 -2.66
CA PRO A 168 9.49 -12.78 -4.03
C PRO A 168 10.83 -12.91 -4.77
N SER A 169 10.93 -13.94 -5.62
CA SER A 169 12.09 -14.11 -6.48
C SER A 169 12.02 -13.10 -7.63
N SER A 170 13.16 -12.53 -8.00
CA SER A 170 13.27 -11.65 -9.17
C SER A 170 13.09 -12.42 -10.49
N ASN A 171 13.09 -13.76 -10.44
CA ASN A 171 12.91 -14.61 -11.59
C ASN A 171 11.43 -14.63 -12.03
N GLY A 172 11.08 -13.61 -12.81
CA GLY A 172 10.08 -13.75 -13.86
C GLY A 172 8.63 -13.63 -13.44
N ARG A 173 8.24 -12.53 -12.79
CA ARG A 173 6.84 -12.09 -12.91
C ARG A 173 6.66 -11.38 -14.26
N LYS A 174 6.41 -12.16 -15.32
CA LYS A 174 5.72 -11.64 -16.53
C LYS A 174 4.26 -11.35 -16.17
N SER A 175 4.03 -10.37 -15.30
CA SER A 175 2.68 -9.88 -14.99
C SER A 175 2.57 -8.46 -15.52
N SER A 176 2.01 -8.34 -16.73
CA SER A 176 1.44 -7.09 -17.31
C SER A 176 1.14 -7.22 -18.81
N SER A 177 1.74 -8.15 -19.56
CA SER A 177 1.54 -8.16 -21.03
C SER A 177 0.19 -8.73 -21.49
N GLN A 178 -0.43 -9.65 -20.75
CA GLN A 178 -1.70 -10.25 -21.18
C GLN A 178 -2.89 -9.29 -21.07
N ASN A 179 -2.96 -8.50 -19.99
CA ASN A 179 -4.02 -7.49 -19.85
C ASN A 179 -3.84 -6.35 -20.86
N LEU A 180 -2.60 -5.92 -21.13
CA LEU A 180 -2.33 -4.88 -22.11
C LEU A 180 -2.65 -5.34 -23.55
N ALA A 181 -2.27 -6.57 -23.91
CA ALA A 181 -2.57 -7.15 -25.22
C ALA A 181 -4.07 -7.35 -25.44
N LEU A 182 -4.81 -7.74 -24.39
CA LEU A 182 -6.26 -7.92 -24.43
C LEU A 182 -6.99 -6.56 -24.55
N ILE A 183 -6.52 -5.52 -23.86
CA ILE A 183 -7.05 -4.15 -23.98
C ILE A 183 -6.78 -3.58 -25.39
N ILE A 184 -5.57 -3.75 -25.93
CA ILE A 184 -5.23 -3.30 -27.29
C ILE A 184 -6.07 -4.06 -28.33
N GLY A 185 -6.27 -5.37 -28.15
CA GLY A 185 -7.11 -6.19 -29.02
C GLY A 185 -8.57 -5.74 -29.06
N ILE A 186 -9.18 -5.43 -27.91
CA ILE A 186 -10.56 -4.95 -27.83
C ILE A 186 -10.71 -3.55 -28.46
N SER A 187 -9.74 -2.66 -28.27
CA SER A 187 -9.79 -1.30 -28.83
C SER A 187 -9.70 -1.29 -30.36
N LEU A 188 -8.86 -2.15 -30.96
CA LEU A 188 -8.72 -2.22 -32.41
C LEU A 188 -9.93 -2.91 -33.06
N GLY A 189 -10.45 -3.98 -32.43
CA GLY A 189 -11.63 -4.70 -32.93
C GLY A 189 -12.90 -3.84 -32.93
N SER A 190 -13.10 -3.05 -31.87
CA SER A 190 -14.27 -2.16 -31.77
C SER A 190 -14.26 -1.03 -32.81
N ALA A 191 -13.11 -0.39 -33.04
CA ALA A 191 -12.98 0.64 -34.06
C ALA A 191 -13.24 0.10 -35.48
N PHE A 192 -12.72 -1.08 -35.80
CA PHE A 192 -12.94 -1.72 -37.10
C PHE A 192 -14.40 -2.12 -37.31
N PHE A 193 -15.05 -2.68 -36.28
CA PHE A 193 -16.46 -3.08 -36.36
C PHE A 193 -17.39 -1.88 -36.56
N ILE A 194 -17.13 -0.76 -35.87
CA ILE A 194 -17.87 0.49 -36.04
C ILE A 194 -17.70 1.03 -37.47
N LEU A 195 -16.49 1.02 -38.02
CA LEU A 195 -16.23 1.48 -39.39
C LEU A 195 -16.99 0.64 -40.44
N VAL A 196 -17.02 -0.68 -40.30
CA VAL A 196 -17.74 -1.57 -41.23
C VAL A 196 -19.26 -1.37 -41.12
N LEU A 197 -19.78 -1.18 -39.90
CA LEU A 197 -21.19 -0.87 -39.67
C LEU A 197 -21.59 0.48 -40.30
N THR A 198 -20.77 1.51 -40.15
CA THR A 198 -21.10 2.82 -40.75
C THR A 198 -21.06 2.78 -42.27
N LEU A 199 -20.04 2.14 -42.86
CA LEU A 199 -19.95 1.97 -44.32
C LEU A 199 -21.11 1.14 -44.89
N SER A 200 -21.51 0.06 -44.21
CA SER A 200 -22.64 -0.76 -44.65
C SER A 200 -23.97 -0.01 -44.55
N LEU A 201 -24.20 0.77 -43.48
CA LEU A 201 -25.39 1.62 -43.35
C LEU A 201 -25.43 2.72 -44.43
N VAL A 202 -24.30 3.37 -44.70
CA VAL A 202 -24.19 4.36 -45.79
C VAL A 202 -24.45 3.72 -47.14
N TYR A 203 -23.90 2.53 -47.40
CA TYR A 203 -24.13 1.79 -48.63
C TYR A 203 -25.61 1.45 -48.83
N VAL A 204 -26.28 0.93 -47.80
CA VAL A 204 -27.72 0.63 -47.84
C VAL A 204 -28.54 1.91 -48.03
N TYR A 205 -28.18 3.01 -47.36
CA TYR A 205 -28.83 4.30 -47.52
C TYR A 205 -28.70 4.81 -48.97
N CYS A 206 -27.50 4.79 -49.56
CA CYS A 206 -27.26 5.17 -50.94
C CYS A 206 -28.03 4.30 -51.94
N LEU A 207 -28.13 2.98 -51.70
CA LEU A 207 -28.95 2.09 -52.52
C LEU A 207 -30.44 2.44 -52.43
N LYS A 208 -30.94 2.75 -51.23
CA LYS A 208 -32.35 3.15 -51.02
C LYS A 208 -32.66 4.48 -51.70
N MET A 209 -31.78 5.48 -51.56
CA MET A 209 -31.85 6.77 -52.26
C MET A 209 -31.84 6.60 -53.79
N LYS A 210 -30.94 5.77 -54.33
CA LYS A 210 -30.91 5.47 -55.78
C LYS A 210 -32.19 4.79 -56.27
N ARG A 211 -32.82 3.92 -55.46
CA ARG A 211 -34.11 3.30 -55.80
C ARG A 211 -35.25 4.32 -55.80
N LEU A 212 -35.30 5.21 -54.81
CA LEU A 212 -36.30 6.28 -54.71
C LEU A 212 -36.21 7.24 -55.91
N ASN A 213 -35.01 7.68 -56.28
CA ASN A 213 -34.79 8.57 -57.43
C ASN A 213 -35.06 7.90 -58.80
N ARG A 214 -35.16 6.56 -58.87
CA ARG A 214 -35.59 5.84 -60.10
C ARG A 214 -37.10 5.62 -60.16
N SER A 215 -37.82 5.89 -59.07
CA SER A 215 -39.27 5.67 -58.93
C SER A 215 -40.09 6.96 -59.10
N THR A 216 -39.42 8.08 -59.40
CA THR A 216 -40.01 9.40 -59.66
C THR A 216 -39.68 9.79 -61.09
#